data_AF-A0A9X7QJD2-F1
#
_entry.id   AF-A0A9X7QJD2-F1
#
_cell.length_a   1.000
_cell.length_b   1.000
_cell.length_c   1.000
_cell.angle_alpha   90.00
_cell.angle_beta   90.00
_cell.angle_gamma   90.00
#
_symmetry.space_group_name_H-M   'P 1'
#
loop_
_entity.id
_entity.type
_entity.pdbx_description
1 polymer ?
#
loop_
_entity_poly.entity_id
_entity_poly.type
_entity_poly.pdbx_seq_one_letter_code
_entity_poly.pdbx_strand_id
1 'polypeptide(L)' 'MEADYIMLEQFNHGWSYQQINDFREMWKAGISVENISKVFKRKPQEVILLVYDQAEKRKVSPRSTGLEGL' A
#
# COMPACT_ATOMS: atom_id res chain seq x y z
N MET A 1 -20.31 0.63 -18.17
CA MET A 1 -20.91 0.21 -16.90
C MET A 1 -20.74 1.36 -15.94
N GLU A 2 -21.83 1.97 -15.48
CA GLU A 2 -21.78 2.74 -14.24
C GLU A 2 -21.67 1.73 -13.09
N ALA A 3 -20.85 2.03 -12.10
CA ALA A 3 -20.70 1.18 -10.93
C ALA A 3 -21.67 1.66 -9.85
N ASP A 4 -22.65 0.83 -9.50
CA ASP A 4 -23.61 1.14 -8.43
C ASP A 4 -22.99 1.01 -7.02
N TYR A 5 -21.77 0.47 -6.93
CA TYR A 5 -21.03 0.28 -5.70
C TYR A 5 -19.52 0.47 -5.94
N ILE A 6 -18.89 1.33 -5.14
CA ILE A 6 -17.44 1.52 -5.16
C ILE A 6 -16.86 0.77 -3.96
N MET A 7 -16.11 -0.29 -4.24
CA MET A 7 -15.42 -1.06 -3.22
C MET A 7 -14.42 -0.18 -2.45
N LEU A 8 -14.44 -0.28 -1.12
CA LEU A 8 -13.48 0.39 -0.24
C LEU A 8 -13.46 1.93 -0.39
N GLU A 9 -14.60 2.54 -0.74
CA GLU A 9 -14.75 4.00 -0.91
C GLU A 9 -14.43 4.82 0.35
N GLN A 10 -14.53 4.21 1.54
CA GLN A 10 -14.22 4.85 2.83
C GLN A 10 -12.72 5.05 3.08
N PHE A 11 -11.87 4.62 2.15
CA PHE A 11 -10.41 4.71 2.22
C PHE A 11 -9.88 5.75 1.24
N ASN A 12 -8.79 6.42 1.64
CA ASN A 12 -8.13 7.40 0.78
C ASN A 12 -7.14 6.70 -0.18
N HIS A 13 -7.54 6.62 -1.44
CA HIS A 13 -6.75 6.01 -2.53
C HIS A 13 -5.68 6.95 -3.10
N GLY A 14 -5.68 8.23 -2.74
CA GLY A 14 -4.75 9.23 -3.26
C GLY A 14 -3.39 9.19 -2.55
N TRP A 15 -2.30 9.13 -3.31
CA TRP A 15 -0.93 9.16 -2.80
C TRP A 15 -0.09 10.13 -3.63
N SER A 16 0.76 10.92 -2.98
CA SER A 16 1.72 11.75 -3.72
C SER A 16 2.89 10.89 -4.25
N TYR A 17 3.54 11.32 -5.32
CA TYR A 17 4.73 10.62 -5.83
C TYR A 17 5.83 10.48 -4.77
N GLN A 18 5.99 11.49 -3.90
CA GLN A 18 6.93 11.40 -2.79
C GLN A 18 6.55 10.28 -1.81
N GLN A 19 5.29 10.20 -1.40
CA GLN A 19 4.83 9.13 -0.51
C GLN A 19 5.00 7.74 -1.13
N ILE A 20 4.80 7.61 -2.44
CA ILE A 20 5.04 6.36 -3.17
C ILE A 20 6.52 5.98 -3.12
N ASN A 21 7.43 6.93 -3.31
CA ASN A 21 8.87 6.67 -3.23
C ASN A 21 9.30 6.30 -1.81
N ASP A 22 8.85 7.05 -0.80
CA ASP A 22 9.12 6.77 0.61
C ASP A 22 8.58 5.39 1.01
N PHE A 23 7.37 5.05 0.54
CA PHE A 23 6.78 3.73 0.72
C PHE A 23 7.69 2.63 0.17
N ARG A 24 8.20 2.78 -1.06
CA ARG A 24 9.06 1.77 -1.68
C ARG A 24 10.37 1.58 -0.92
N GLU A 25 10.97 2.66 -0.42
CA GLU A 25 12.19 2.57 0.38
C GLU A 25 11.93 1.87 1.72
N MET A 26 10.85 2.24 2.41
CA MET A 26 10.41 1.54 3.63
C MET A 26 10.05 0.07 3.35
N TRP A 27 9.46 -0.20 2.19
CA TRP A 27 9.12 -1.55 1.75
C TRP A 27 10.38 -2.39 1.47
N LYS A 28 11.38 -1.81 0.82
CA LYS A 28 12.66 -2.47 0.60
C LYS A 28 13.40 -2.73 1.92
N ALA A 29 13.26 -1.82 2.89
CA ALA A 29 13.88 -1.93 4.21
C ALA A 29 13.19 -2.92 5.18
N GLY A 30 12.16 -3.66 4.74
CA GLY A 30 11.49 -4.63 5.60
C GLY A 30 10.55 -4.03 6.66
N ILE A 31 10.26 -2.72 6.61
CA ILE A 31 9.35 -2.08 7.57
C ILE A 31 7.93 -2.63 7.39
N SER A 32 7.27 -2.98 8.50
CA SER A 32 5.91 -3.53 8.49
C SER A 32 4.89 -2.49 8.00
N VAL A 33 3.80 -2.97 7.41
CA VAL A 33 2.64 -2.16 7.01
C VAL A 33 2.15 -1.27 8.16
N GLU A 34 2.09 -1.80 9.37
CA GLU A 34 1.62 -1.06 10.55
C GLU A 34 2.54 0.11 10.92
N ASN A 35 3.87 -0.07 10.80
CA ASN A 35 4.82 1.02 11.04
C ASN A 35 4.80 2.04 9.91
N ILE A 36 4.67 1.59 8.66
CA ILE A 36 4.49 2.48 7.50
C ILE A 36 3.22 3.32 7.66
N SER A 37 2.11 2.72 8.11
CA SER A 37 0.86 3.43 8.29
C SER A 37 0.95 4.49 9.39
N LYS A 38 1.69 4.21 10.47
CA LYS A 38 2.02 5.18 11.52
C LYS A 38 2.82 6.37 10.96
N VAL A 39 3.84 6.11 10.11
CA VAL A 39 4.65 7.17 9.46
C VAL A 39 3.78 8.07 8.59
N PHE A 40 2.92 7.49 7.75
CA PHE A 40 2.03 8.26 6.87
C PHE A 40 0.78 8.81 7.56
N LYS A 41 0.56 8.48 8.84
CA LYS A 41 -0.67 8.81 9.59
C LYS A 41 -1.94 8.36 8.85
N ARG A 42 -1.89 7.15 8.32
CA ARG A 42 -2.94 6.53 7.50
C ARG A 42 -3.42 5.23 8.10
N LYS A 43 -4.56 4.74 7.61
CA LYS A 43 -5.09 3.43 8.04
C LYS A 43 -4.19 2.31 7.48
N PRO A 44 -3.89 1.24 8.23
CA PRO A 44 -3.12 0.11 7.71
C PRO A 44 -3.69 -0.47 6.42
N GLN A 45 -5.01 -0.50 6.26
CA GLN A 45 -5.69 -0.99 5.06
C GLN A 45 -5.35 -0.15 3.82
N GLU A 46 -5.16 1.17 3.95
CA GLU A 46 -4.74 2.03 2.83
C GLU A 46 -3.33 1.66 2.36
N VAL A 47 -2.46 1.31 3.31
CA VAL A 47 -1.10 0.84 3.01
C VAL A 47 -1.15 -0.56 2.38
N ILE A 48 -2.03 -1.46 2.84
CA ILE A 48 -2.22 -2.78 2.21
C ILE A 48 -2.69 -2.65 0.76
N LEU A 49 -3.66 -1.75 0.50
CA LEU A 49 -4.11 -1.45 -0.85
C LEU A 49 -2.96 -0.90 -1.72
N LEU A 50 -2.11 -0.06 -1.15
CA LEU A 50 -0.92 0.42 -1.84
C LEU A 50 0.09 -0.70 -2.12
N VAL A 51 0.30 -1.63 -1.18
CA VAL A 51 1.16 -2.81 -1.40
C VAL A 51 0.64 -3.61 -2.59
N TYR A 52 -0.66 -3.91 -2.62
CA TYR A 52 -1.30 -4.64 -3.70
C TYR A 52 -1.13 -3.92 -5.05
N ASP A 53 -1.43 -2.62 -5.12
CA ASP A 53 -1.26 -1.79 -6.33
C ASP A 53 0.20 -1.78 -6.84
N GLN A 54 1.17 -1.62 -5.94
CA GLN A 54 2.59 -1.59 -6.32
C GLN A 54 3.12 -2.97 -6.70
N ALA A 55 2.57 -4.05 -6.14
CA ALA A 55 2.90 -5.42 -6.48
C ALA A 55 2.43 -5.77 -7.90
N GLU A 56 1.16 -5.46 -8.22
CA GLU A 56 0.59 -5.63 -9.58
C GLU A 56 1.41 -4.86 -10.62
N LYS A 57 1.89 -3.67 -10.26
CA LYS A 57 2.77 -2.83 -11.10
C LYS A 57 4.23 -3.27 -11.12
N ARG A 58 4.60 -4.35 -10.42
CA ARG A 58 5.96 -4.88 -10.25
C ARG A 58 6.96 -3.82 -9.75
N LYS A 59 6.49 -2.91 -8.88
CA LYS A 59 7.29 -1.83 -8.26
C LYS A 59 7.83 -2.19 -6.89
N VAL A 60 7.29 -3.24 -6.28
CA VAL A 60 7.78 -3.83 -5.03
C VAL A 60 7.93 -5.33 -5.20
N SER A 61 8.87 -5.91 -4.45
CA SER A 61 9.10 -7.35 -4.44
C SER A 61 8.36 -8.02 -3.27
N PRO A 62 7.98 -9.29 -3.41
CA PRO A 62 7.34 -10.04 -2.35
C PRO A 62 8.26 -10.27 -1.14
N ARG A 63 7.70 -10.23 0.08
CA ARG A 63 8.41 -10.52 1.34
C ARG A 63 7.88 -11.80 1.98
N SER A 64 8.78 -12.54 2.65
CA SER A 64 8.46 -13.83 3.29
C SER A 64 7.33 -13.80 4.34
N THR A 65 6.99 -12.62 4.87
CA THR A 65 5.95 -12.42 5.91
C THR A 65 4.73 -11.63 5.40
N GLY A 66 4.54 -11.60 4.09
CA GLY A 66 3.57 -10.79 3.38
C GLY A 66 2.20 -11.41 3.09
N LEU A 67 1.26 -10.60 2.60
CA LEU A 67 -0.06 -11.10 2.14
C LEU A 67 0.19 -11.94 0.88
N GLU A 68 -0.05 -13.25 0.92
CA GLU A 68 0.36 -14.19 -0.15
C GLU A 68 1.88 -14.26 -0.42
N GLY A 69 2.69 -13.84 0.55
CA GLY A 69 4.14 -13.69 0.37
C GLY A 69 4.55 -12.34 -0.23
N LEU A 70 3.63 -11.37 -0.37
CA LEU A 70 3.90 -9.94 -0.64
C LEU A 70 4.13 -9.13 0.64
#